data_AF-A0A6A9T570-F1
#
_entry.id   AF-A0A6A9T570-F1
#
_cell.length_a   1.000
_cell.length_b   1.000
_cell.length_c   1.000
_cell.angle_alpha   90.00
_cell.angle_beta   90.00
_cell.angle_gamma   90.00
#
_symmetry.space_group_name_H-M   'P 1'
#
loop_
_entity.id
_entity.type
_entity.pdbx_description
1 polymer ?
#
loop_
_entity_poly.entity_id
_entity_poly.type
_entity_poly.pdbx_seq_one_letter_code
_entity_poly.pdbx_strand_id
1 'polypeptide(L)'
;DARLDAAADRLRAAGVDVSTKTATGPPFESLLAAAVDHDAIVMGERAPSLRSLVFGDEADRVAEASVGPVLVLRAPSDVQP
;
A
#
# COMPACT_ATOMS: atom_id res chain seq x y z
N ASP A 1 -15.48 -6.44 -5.63
CA ASP A 1 -15.15 -5.13 -6.25
C ASP A 1 -14.21 -5.44 -7.40
N ALA A 2 -14.69 -5.35 -8.64
CA ALA A 2 -14.10 -6.08 -9.78
C ALA A 2 -12.59 -5.84 -9.99
N ARG A 3 -12.08 -4.66 -9.61
CA ARG A 3 -10.64 -4.35 -9.67
C ARG A 3 -9.83 -5.01 -8.56
N LEU A 4 -10.38 -5.11 -7.36
CA LEU A 4 -9.75 -5.80 -6.22
C LEU A 4 -9.71 -7.31 -6.47
N ASP A 5 -10.80 -7.87 -6.99
CA ASP A 5 -10.92 -9.29 -7.30
C ASP A 5 -9.90 -9.69 -8.38
N ALA A 6 -9.81 -8.93 -9.48
CA ALA A 6 -8.83 -9.16 -10.53
C ALA A 6 -7.36 -8.99 -10.07
N ALA A 7 -7.09 -8.14 -9.06
CA ALA A 7 -5.76 -8.04 -8.47
C ALA A 7 -5.42 -9.27 -7.63
N ALA A 8 -6.36 -9.73 -6.82
CA ALA A 8 -6.20 -10.93 -6.00
C ALA A 8 -5.98 -12.18 -6.86
N ASP A 9 -6.74 -12.34 -7.94
CA ASP A 9 -6.61 -13.48 -8.83
C ASP A 9 -5.25 -13.56 -9.52
N ARG A 10 -4.67 -12.41 -9.91
CA ARG A 10 -3.31 -12.36 -10.47
C ARG A 10 -2.24 -12.80 -9.47
N LEU A 11 -2.37 -12.40 -8.20
CA LEU A 11 -1.45 -12.80 -7.15
C LEU A 11 -1.59 -14.29 -6.81
N ARG A 12 -2.83 -14.80 -6.73
CA ARG A 12 -3.10 -16.23 -6.54
C ARG A 12 -2.55 -17.07 -7.69
N ALA A 13 -2.73 -16.62 -8.93
CA ALA A 13 -2.15 -17.28 -10.10
C ALA A 13 -0.61 -17.32 -10.08
N ALA A 14 0.03 -16.39 -9.37
CA ALA A 14 1.47 -16.39 -9.12
C ALA A 14 1.89 -17.25 -7.90
N GLY A 15 0.95 -17.95 -7.25
CA GLY A 15 1.20 -18.81 -6.10
C GLY A 15 1.23 -18.10 -4.74
N VAL A 16 0.77 -16.85 -4.67
CA VAL A 16 0.69 -16.08 -3.42
C VAL A 16 -0.64 -16.38 -2.71
N ASP A 17 -0.61 -16.61 -1.40
CA ASP A 17 -1.82 -16.68 -0.59
C ASP A 17 -2.39 -15.27 -0.38
N VAL A 18 -3.69 -15.08 -0.66
CA VAL A 18 -4.30 -13.75 -0.75
C VAL A 18 -5.65 -13.71 -0.07
N SER A 19 -5.76 -12.85 0.94
CA SER A 19 -7.01 -12.36 1.48
C SER A 19 -7.25 -10.91 1.02
N THR A 20 -8.53 -10.52 0.89
CA THR A 20 -8.92 -9.16 0.53
C THR A 20 -9.80 -8.58 1.62
N LYS A 21 -9.58 -7.30 1.96
CA LYS A 21 -10.38 -6.55 2.94
C LYS A 21 -10.65 -5.15 2.41
N THR A 22 -11.88 -4.69 2.59
CA THR A 22 -12.26 -3.30 2.34
C THR A 22 -12.53 -2.62 3.67
N ALA A 23 -12.07 -1.39 3.82
CA ALA A 23 -12.30 -0.57 5.01
C ALA A 23 -13.01 0.73 4.62
N THR A 24 -13.81 1.26 5.54
CA THR A 24 -14.48 2.55 5.42
C THR A 24 -13.97 3.47 6.53
N GLY A 25 -13.62 4.71 6.21
CA GLY A 25 -13.07 5.68 7.16
C GLY A 25 -11.88 6.45 6.59
N PRO A 26 -11.16 7.20 7.44
CA PRO A 26 -9.91 7.86 7.04
C PRO A 26 -8.93 6.80 6.50
N PRO A 27 -8.41 6.96 5.27
CA PRO A 27 -7.58 5.95 4.62
C PRO A 27 -6.34 5.58 5.44
N PHE A 28 -5.71 6.59 6.05
CA PHE A 28 -4.47 6.42 6.81
C PHE A 28 -4.69 5.59 8.09
N GLU A 29 -5.65 5.97 8.91
CA GLU A 29 -6.03 5.22 10.13
C GLU A 29 -6.47 3.79 9.81
N SER A 30 -7.23 3.62 8.72
CA SER A 30 -7.69 2.30 8.27
C SER A 30 -6.52 1.40 7.83
N LEU A 31 -5.49 1.99 7.20
CA LEU A 31 -4.28 1.28 6.80
C LEU A 31 -3.46 0.86 8.01
N LEU A 32 -3.21 1.77 8.96
CA LEU A 32 -2.46 1.46 10.18
C LEU A 32 -3.13 0.35 11.00
N ALA A 33 -4.45 0.43 11.19
CA ALA A 33 -5.20 -0.60 11.90
C ALA A 33 -5.12 -1.98 11.21
N ALA A 34 -5.00 -2.02 9.88
CA ALA A 34 -4.82 -3.27 9.14
C ALA A 34 -3.36 -3.78 9.20
N ALA A 35 -2.38 -2.89 9.37
CA ALA A 35 -0.97 -3.23 9.36
C ALA A 35 -0.47 -3.90 10.65
N VAL A 36 -1.19 -3.76 11.76
CA VAL A 36 -0.80 -4.32 13.08
C VAL A 36 -0.48 -5.83 13.03
N ASP A 37 -1.23 -6.58 12.23
CA ASP A 37 -1.08 -8.03 12.11
C ASP A 37 -0.17 -8.46 10.93
N HIS A 38 0.60 -7.54 10.35
CA HIS A 38 1.42 -7.79 9.16
C HIS A 38 2.87 -7.30 9.33
N ASP A 39 3.81 -8.00 8.70
CA ASP A 39 5.24 -7.69 8.82
C ASP A 39 5.70 -6.50 7.95
N ALA A 40 4.92 -6.11 6.94
CA ALA A 40 5.28 -5.04 6.01
C ALA A 40 4.07 -4.44 5.31
N ILE A 41 4.20 -3.18 4.90
CA ILE A 41 3.23 -2.49 4.04
C ILE A 41 3.84 -2.32 2.64
N VAL A 42 3.13 -2.75 1.60
CA VAL A 42 3.52 -2.54 0.20
C VAL A 42 2.49 -1.65 -0.48
N MET A 43 2.94 -0.54 -1.06
CA MET A 43 2.07 0.42 -1.76
C MET A 43 2.63 0.77 -3.13
N GLY A 44 1.75 0.82 -4.14
CA GLY A 44 2.09 1.34 -5.46
C GLY A 44 2.03 2.86 -5.50
N GLU A 45 3.05 3.51 -6.05
CA GLU A 45 3.08 4.95 -6.32
C GLU A 45 2.31 5.26 -7.60
N ARG A 46 1.24 6.07 -7.52
CA ARG A 46 0.45 6.48 -8.70
C ARG A 46 0.90 7.80 -9.35
N ALA A 47 1.68 8.63 -8.65
CA ALA A 47 2.29 9.90 -9.05
C ALA A 47 3.09 10.41 -7.81
N PRO A 48 3.74 11.59 -7.79
CA PRO A 48 4.62 12.02 -6.68
C PRO A 48 3.93 12.22 -5.31
N SER A 49 2.67 11.82 -5.17
CA SER A 49 1.82 11.99 -3.98
C SER A 49 2.18 11.07 -2.82
N LEU A 50 2.57 9.79 -3.03
CA LEU A 50 2.95 8.94 -1.89
C LEU A 50 4.25 9.41 -1.25
N ARG A 51 5.21 9.94 -2.00
CA ARG A 51 6.38 10.59 -1.40
C ARG A 51 5.96 11.83 -0.61
N SER A 52 5.08 12.67 -1.14
CA SER A 52 4.58 13.82 -0.37
C SER A 52 3.80 13.43 0.90
N LEU A 53 3.13 12.27 0.90
CA LEU A 53 2.42 11.71 2.06
C LEU A 53 3.31 10.89 3.00
N VAL A 54 4.48 10.44 2.52
CA VAL A 54 5.54 9.69 3.25
C VAL A 54 6.75 10.61 3.58
N PHE A 55 6.70 11.89 3.24
CA PHE A 55 7.67 12.92 3.65
C PHE A 55 6.98 14.21 4.15
N GLY A 56 5.71 14.15 4.56
CA GLY A 56 4.94 15.25 5.19
C GLY A 56 4.34 14.81 6.54
N ASP A 57 3.60 15.67 7.25
CA ASP A 57 3.11 15.41 8.63
C ASP A 57 2.40 14.06 8.87
N GLU A 58 1.70 13.51 7.87
CA GLU A 58 1.08 12.18 7.97
C GLU A 58 2.09 11.05 7.85
N ALA A 59 3.18 11.24 7.11
CA ALA A 59 4.25 10.28 6.91
C ALA A 59 5.00 9.89 8.16
N ASP A 60 5.38 10.91 8.91
CA ASP A 60 6.14 10.77 10.14
C ASP A 60 5.24 10.05 11.14
N ARG A 61 3.94 10.34 11.14
CA ARG A 61 2.92 9.54 11.83
C ARG A 61 2.80 8.10 11.30
N VAL A 62 2.89 7.84 9.99
CA VAL A 62 2.89 6.46 9.46
C VAL A 62 4.12 5.73 9.98
N ALA A 63 5.30 6.31 9.86
CA ALA A 63 6.56 5.68 10.24
C ALA A 63 6.67 5.48 11.77
N GLU A 64 6.18 6.46 12.54
CA GLU A 64 6.15 6.42 14.01
C GLU A 64 5.08 5.46 14.53
N ALA A 65 3.96 5.27 13.81
CA ALA A 65 2.90 4.34 14.17
C ALA A 65 3.01 2.95 13.50
N SER A 66 3.75 2.81 12.40
CA SER A 66 3.96 1.54 11.73
C SER A 66 5.04 0.77 12.46
N VAL A 67 4.71 -0.44 12.85
CA VAL A 67 5.62 -1.31 13.60
C VAL A 67 6.61 -2.05 12.68
N GLY A 68 6.58 -1.78 11.36
CA GLY A 68 7.32 -2.55 10.36
C GLY A 68 7.62 -1.77 9.05
N PRO A 69 8.43 -2.35 8.15
CA PRO A 69 8.88 -1.70 6.91
C PRO A 69 7.75 -1.29 5.96
N VAL A 70 7.90 -0.12 5.32
CA VAL A 70 7.01 0.38 4.27
C VAL A 70 7.75 0.44 2.92
N LEU A 71 7.27 -0.32 1.93
CA LEU A 71 7.82 -0.39 0.58
C LEU A 71 6.92 0.37 -0.39
N VAL A 72 7.45 1.43 -0.99
CA VAL A 72 6.76 2.20 -2.03
C VAL A 72 7.31 1.82 -3.40
N LEU A 73 6.48 1.14 -4.20
CA LEU A 73 6.84 0.66 -5.53
C LEU A 73 6.40 1.65 -6.60
N ARG A 74 7.35 2.17 -7.37
CA ARG A 74 7.06 2.95 -8.57
C ARG A 74 7.03 2.01 -9.77
N ALA A 75 5.94 2.00 -10.52
CA ALA A 75 5.94 1.34 -11.82
C ALA A 75 7.02 2.01 -12.68
N PRO A 76 7.85 1.27 -13.43
CA PRO A 76 8.77 1.88 -14.37
C PRO A 76 7.95 2.81 -15.27
N SER A 77 8.18 4.11 -15.13
CA SER A 77 7.71 5.07 -16.12
C SER A 77 8.39 4.67 -17.42
N ASP A 78 7.65 4.61 -18.53
CA ASP A 78 8.27 4.76 -19.84
C ASP A 78 8.98 6.11 -19.82
N VAL A 79 10.24 6.13 -19.39
CA VAL A 79 11.14 7.26 -19.57
C VAL A 79 11.46 7.21 -21.05
N GLN A 80 10.64 7.89 -21.84
CA GLN A 80 11.02 8.24 -23.20
C GLN A 80 12.27 9.15 -23.07
N PRO A 81 13.40 8.77 -23.70
CA PRO A 81 14.69 9.43 -23.51
C PRO A 81 14.67 10.90 -23.95
#